data_AF-A0A925H0M9-F1
#
_entry.id   AF-A0A925H0M9-F1
#
_cell.length_a   1.000
_cell.length_b   1.000
_cell.length_c   1.000
_cell.angle_alpha   90.00
_cell.angle_beta   90.00
_cell.angle_gamma   90.00
#
_symmetry.space_group_name_H-M   'P 1'
#
loop_
_entity.id
_entity.type
_entity.pdbx_description
1 polymer ?
#
loop_
_entity_poly.entity_id
_entity_poly.type
_entity_poly.pdbx_seq_one_letter_code
_entity_poly.pdbx_strand_id
1 'polypeptide(L)'
;MMLKNAVLALALGGTLLAADADVDKARKQIADKKYDEAITSLEATYKAKPGSSEVKKTLAEAYLGKGDSLMYNEALPPRMKYPGALKAYRQVLQYDKANAKAQQGVATIEGIYKQMGRPVPQ
;
A
#
# COMPACT_ATOMS: atom_id res chain seq x y z
N MET A 1 47.28 -17.95 -17.00
CA MET A 1 46.51 -19.22 -16.88
C MET A 1 46.35 -19.45 -15.38
N MET A 2 45.20 -19.37 -14.71
CA MET A 2 43.81 -19.70 -15.04
C MET A 2 42.84 -18.81 -14.25
N LEU A 3 41.75 -18.35 -14.90
CA LEU A 3 40.48 -17.96 -14.26
C LEU A 3 39.83 -19.19 -13.60
N LYS A 4 39.18 -19.03 -12.44
CA LYS A 4 38.19 -19.92 -11.77
C LYS A 4 37.81 -19.22 -10.44
N ASN A 5 36.61 -18.79 -10.09
CA ASN A 5 35.26 -19.22 -10.44
C ASN A 5 34.29 -18.02 -10.41
N ALA A 6 33.72 -17.69 -11.56
CA ALA A 6 32.35 -17.21 -11.61
C ALA A 6 31.44 -18.44 -11.60
N VAL A 7 30.28 -18.33 -10.94
CA VAL A 7 28.98 -18.98 -11.22
C VAL A 7 28.22 -19.11 -9.90
N LEU A 8 27.18 -18.26 -9.73
CA LEU A 8 25.82 -18.75 -9.54
C LEU A 8 24.82 -17.61 -9.85
N ALA A 9 24.63 -17.36 -11.14
CA ALA A 9 23.42 -16.75 -11.65
C ALA A 9 22.51 -17.89 -12.12
N LEU A 10 21.39 -18.12 -11.44
CA LEU A 10 20.24 -18.99 -11.80
C LEU A 10 19.31 -18.97 -10.57
N ALA A 11 18.07 -18.50 -10.56
CA ALA A 11 17.12 -18.21 -11.63
C ALA A 11 16.13 -17.12 -11.15
N LEU A 12 16.02 -16.00 -11.88
CA LEU A 12 14.94 -15.02 -11.70
C LEU A 12 13.90 -15.05 -12.83
N GLY A 13 14.13 -15.85 -13.87
CA GLY A 13 13.33 -15.80 -15.12
C GLY A 13 11.93 -16.40 -15.05
N GLY A 14 11.60 -17.21 -14.04
CA GLY A 14 10.29 -17.88 -13.96
C GLY A 14 9.22 -17.14 -13.15
N THR A 15 9.58 -16.08 -12.41
CA THR A 15 8.69 -15.50 -11.40
C THR A 15 8.24 -14.07 -11.68
N LEU A 16 8.83 -13.35 -12.63
CA LEU A 16 8.36 -12.01 -13.03
C LEU A 16 6.88 -12.06 -13.45
N LEU A 17 6.53 -13.00 -14.32
CA LEU A 17 5.18 -13.17 -14.88
C LEU A 17 4.06 -13.30 -13.83
N ALA A 18 4.31 -13.99 -12.71
CA ALA A 18 3.28 -14.18 -11.68
C ALA A 18 3.07 -12.92 -10.82
N ALA A 19 4.12 -12.16 -10.56
CA ALA A 19 3.98 -10.87 -9.86
C ALA A 19 3.24 -9.86 -10.75
N ASP A 20 3.50 -9.90 -12.05
CA ASP A 20 2.84 -9.04 -13.02
C ASP A 20 1.33 -9.35 -13.10
N ALA A 21 0.94 -10.64 -13.12
CA ALA A 21 -0.46 -11.04 -13.11
C ALA A 21 -1.22 -10.64 -11.84
N ASP A 22 -0.59 -10.77 -10.66
CA ASP A 22 -1.19 -10.33 -9.39
C ASP A 22 -1.34 -8.81 -9.32
N VAL A 23 -0.35 -8.06 -9.83
CA VAL A 23 -0.41 -6.60 -9.95
C VAL A 23 -1.55 -6.18 -10.88
N ASP A 24 -1.67 -6.78 -12.06
CA ASP A 24 -2.73 -6.45 -13.01
C ASP A 24 -4.13 -6.73 -12.44
N LYS A 25 -4.29 -7.88 -11.78
CA LYS A 25 -5.51 -8.22 -11.05
C LYS A 25 -5.81 -7.19 -9.97
N ALA A 26 -4.81 -6.80 -9.18
CA ALA A 26 -4.98 -5.81 -8.12
C ALA A 26 -5.34 -4.44 -8.69
N ARG A 27 -4.74 -4.01 -9.80
CA ARG A 27 -5.10 -2.75 -10.50
C ARG A 27 -6.57 -2.75 -10.91
N LYS A 28 -7.07 -3.88 -11.43
CA LYS A 28 -8.51 -4.02 -11.73
C LYS A 28 -9.37 -3.94 -10.48
N GLN A 29 -8.97 -4.60 -9.39
CA GLN A 29 -9.69 -4.53 -8.12
C GLN A 29 -9.71 -3.10 -7.55
N ILE A 30 -8.61 -2.36 -7.65
CA ILE A 30 -8.53 -0.94 -7.26
C ILE A 30 -9.52 -0.10 -8.10
N ALA A 31 -9.58 -0.32 -9.41
CA ALA A 31 -10.55 0.35 -10.29
C ALA A 31 -12.01 0.03 -9.90
N ASP A 32 -12.28 -1.21 -9.49
CA ASP A 32 -13.57 -1.66 -8.97
C ASP A 32 -13.83 -1.23 -7.51
N LYS A 33 -12.93 -0.46 -6.89
CA LYS A 33 -12.95 -0.04 -5.47
C LYS A 33 -12.91 -1.19 -4.46
N LYS A 34 -12.46 -2.36 -4.89
CA LYS A 34 -12.22 -3.58 -4.09
C LYS A 34 -10.83 -3.54 -3.46
N TYR A 35 -10.59 -2.53 -2.63
CA TYR A 35 -9.25 -2.24 -2.11
C TYR A 35 -8.75 -3.32 -1.16
N ASP A 36 -9.62 -3.92 -0.34
CA ASP A 36 -9.22 -4.94 0.62
C ASP A 36 -8.77 -6.23 -0.06
N GLU A 37 -9.44 -6.62 -1.15
CA GLU A 37 -9.06 -7.77 -1.96
C GLU A 37 -7.75 -7.50 -2.70
N ALA A 38 -7.56 -6.29 -3.24
CA ALA A 38 -6.30 -5.88 -3.86
C ALA A 38 -5.13 -5.93 -2.88
N ILE A 39 -5.31 -5.36 -1.68
CA ILE A 39 -4.30 -5.36 -0.61
C ILE A 39 -3.96 -6.79 -0.20
N THR A 40 -4.95 -7.63 0.06
CA THR A 40 -4.74 -9.02 0.50
C THR A 40 -3.92 -9.81 -0.53
N SER A 41 -4.24 -9.67 -1.81
CA SER A 41 -3.50 -10.32 -2.90
C SER A 41 -2.06 -9.82 -2.97
N LEU A 42 -1.87 -8.50 -2.98
CA LEU A 42 -0.56 -7.89 -3.12
C LEU A 42 0.35 -8.09 -1.90
N GLU A 43 -0.20 -8.17 -0.68
CA GLU A 43 0.58 -8.47 0.52
C GLU A 43 1.18 -9.88 0.48
N ALA A 44 0.45 -10.85 -0.07
CA ALA A 44 0.98 -12.19 -0.29
C ALA A 44 2.14 -12.16 -1.30
N THR A 45 1.95 -11.45 -2.42
CA THR A 45 2.99 -11.26 -3.44
C THR A 45 4.20 -10.50 -2.88
N TYR A 46 3.97 -9.48 -2.03
CA TYR A 46 5.02 -8.70 -1.37
C TYR A 46 5.83 -9.53 -0.37
N LYS A 47 5.18 -10.40 0.41
CA LYS A 47 5.88 -11.33 1.32
C LYS A 47 6.78 -12.29 0.54
N ALA A 48 6.33 -12.77 -0.62
CA ALA A 48 7.16 -13.60 -1.49
C ALA A 48 8.29 -12.82 -2.17
N LYS A 49 8.07 -11.53 -2.47
CA LYS A 49 9.00 -10.66 -3.19
C LYS A 49 9.05 -9.23 -2.63
N PRO A 50 9.68 -9.02 -1.47
CA PRO A 50 9.71 -7.70 -0.82
C PRO A 50 10.55 -6.67 -1.59
N GLY A 51 11.34 -7.11 -2.57
CA GLY A 51 12.11 -6.24 -3.46
C GLY A 51 11.33 -5.65 -4.64
N SER A 52 10.12 -6.14 -4.93
CA SER A 52 9.37 -5.69 -6.11
C SER A 52 8.88 -4.24 -5.94
N SER A 53 9.44 -3.33 -6.72
CA SER A 53 9.02 -1.91 -6.74
C SER A 53 7.58 -1.76 -7.22
N GLU A 54 7.18 -2.57 -8.20
CA GLU A 54 5.83 -2.52 -8.76
C GLU A 54 4.78 -2.94 -7.73
N VAL A 55 5.01 -4.04 -7.00
CA VAL A 55 4.10 -4.49 -5.94
C VAL A 55 4.00 -3.45 -4.82
N LYS A 56 5.12 -2.83 -4.41
CA LYS A 56 5.11 -1.72 -3.43
C LYS A 56 4.28 -0.54 -3.93
N LYS A 57 4.46 -0.15 -5.19
CA LYS A 57 3.71 0.95 -5.80
C LYS A 57 2.21 0.63 -5.85
N THR A 58 1.82 -0.56 -6.31
CA THR A 58 0.40 -0.96 -6.36
C THR A 58 -0.20 -1.12 -4.97
N LEU A 59 0.56 -1.57 -3.96
CA LEU A 59 0.14 -1.57 -2.55
C LEU A 59 -0.12 -0.14 -2.07
N ALA A 60 0.79 0.79 -2.35
CA ALA A 60 0.61 2.20 -2.01
C ALA A 60 -0.67 2.76 -2.66
N GLU A 61 -0.92 2.46 -3.93
CA GLU A 61 -2.15 2.86 -4.65
C GLU A 61 -3.41 2.26 -4.01
N ALA A 62 -3.40 0.97 -3.67
CA ALA A 62 -4.54 0.30 -3.04
C ALA A 62 -4.84 0.86 -1.65
N TYR A 63 -3.81 1.07 -0.83
CA TYR A 63 -3.94 1.68 0.49
C TYR A 63 -4.39 3.15 0.41
N LEU A 64 -3.94 3.89 -0.60
CA LEU A 64 -4.38 5.27 -0.83
C LEU A 64 -5.87 5.31 -1.17
N GLY A 65 -6.31 4.45 -2.09
CA GLY A 65 -7.73 4.31 -2.44
C GLY A 65 -8.62 3.91 -1.25
N LYS A 66 -8.13 3.00 -0.39
CA LYS A 66 -8.79 2.65 0.87
C LYS A 66 -8.85 3.82 1.86
N GLY A 67 -7.75 4.56 2.00
CA GLY A 67 -7.68 5.74 2.86
C GLY A 67 -8.70 6.79 2.44
N ASP A 68 -8.75 7.11 1.15
CA ASP A 68 -9.69 8.04 0.56
C ASP A 68 -11.14 7.57 0.69
N SER A 69 -11.40 6.28 0.41
CA SER A 69 -12.76 5.73 0.49
C SER A 69 -13.31 5.82 1.90
N LEU A 70 -12.47 5.68 2.93
CA LEU A 70 -12.86 5.88 4.33
C LEU A 70 -13.00 7.37 4.65
N MET A 71 -11.98 8.17 4.37
CA MET A 71 -11.92 9.61 4.69
C MET A 71 -13.13 10.38 4.17
N TYR A 72 -13.55 10.10 2.95
CA TYR A 72 -14.63 10.79 2.24
C TYR A 72 -15.97 10.03 2.28
N ASN A 73 -16.08 8.93 3.04
CA ASN A 73 -17.37 8.28 3.24
C ASN A 73 -18.25 9.15 4.16
N GLU A 74 -19.32 9.71 3.61
CA GLU A 74 -20.28 10.53 4.35
C GLU A 74 -21.20 9.70 5.26
N ALA A 75 -21.41 8.42 4.94
CA ALA A 75 -22.21 7.50 5.75
C ALA A 75 -21.48 7.04 7.03
N LEU A 76 -20.15 7.23 7.11
CA LEU A 76 -19.37 6.84 8.28
C LEU A 76 -19.17 8.02 9.24
N PRO A 77 -19.47 7.85 10.53
CA PRO A 77 -19.17 8.88 11.52
C PRO A 77 -17.65 9.07 11.66
N PRO A 78 -17.17 10.27 12.04
CA PRO A 78 -15.74 10.58 12.21
C PRO A 78 -14.94 9.54 13.01
N ARG A 79 -15.54 8.99 14.08
CA ARG A 79 -14.92 7.99 14.95
C ARG A 79 -14.62 6.65 14.27
N MET A 80 -15.34 6.34 13.18
CA MET A 80 -15.14 5.12 12.40
C MET A 80 -14.23 5.38 11.19
N LYS A 81 -14.42 6.50 10.48
CA LYS A 81 -13.65 6.76 9.27
C LYS A 81 -12.21 7.21 9.51
N TYR A 82 -11.97 8.10 10.47
CA TYR A 82 -10.63 8.69 10.64
C TYR A 82 -9.56 7.69 11.11
N PRO A 83 -9.80 6.78 12.07
CA PRO A 83 -8.80 5.77 12.44
C PRO A 83 -8.44 4.85 11.27
N GLY A 84 -9.45 4.39 10.53
CA GLY A 84 -9.24 3.50 9.38
C GLY A 84 -8.48 4.19 8.25
N ALA A 85 -8.86 5.43 7.92
CA ALA A 85 -8.17 6.24 6.92
C ALA A 85 -6.73 6.56 7.33
N LEU A 86 -6.49 6.93 8.59
CA LEU A 86 -5.17 7.21 9.13
C LEU A 86 -4.25 5.99 9.02
N LYS A 87 -4.75 4.82 9.42
CA LYS A 87 -4.01 3.55 9.27
C LYS A 87 -3.65 3.30 7.81
N ALA A 88 -4.61 3.48 6.90
CA ALA A 88 -4.38 3.26 5.47
C ALA A 88 -3.34 4.24 4.89
N TYR A 89 -3.43 5.55 5.17
CA TYR A 89 -2.44 6.52 4.72
C TYR A 89 -1.04 6.25 5.30
N ARG A 90 -0.94 5.82 6.56
CA ARG A 90 0.35 5.40 7.14
C ARG A 90 0.93 4.20 6.39
N GLN A 91 0.11 3.24 5.96
CA GLN A 91 0.56 2.12 5.13
C GLN A 91 1.07 2.60 3.77
N VAL A 92 0.40 3.58 3.13
CA VAL A 92 0.94 4.20 1.90
C VAL A 92 2.37 4.68 2.11
N LEU A 93 2.63 5.40 3.22
CA LEU A 93 3.96 5.93 3.52
C LEU A 93 5.01 4.87 3.88
N GLN A 94 4.62 3.63 4.17
CA GLN A 94 5.57 2.52 4.32
C GLN A 94 6.13 2.07 2.96
N TYR A 95 5.30 2.12 1.91
CA TYR A 95 5.66 1.66 0.57
C TYR A 95 6.12 2.81 -0.35
N ASP A 96 5.54 3.99 -0.17
CA ASP A 96 5.82 5.23 -0.90
C ASP A 96 5.90 6.41 0.08
N LYS A 97 7.10 6.66 0.62
CA LYS A 97 7.35 7.72 1.61
C LYS A 97 7.09 9.14 1.05
N ALA A 98 7.17 9.31 -0.26
CA ALA A 98 7.05 10.60 -0.93
C ALA A 98 5.60 10.92 -1.34
N ASN A 99 4.65 10.04 -1.01
CA ASN A 99 3.25 10.22 -1.39
C ASN A 99 2.63 11.45 -0.72
N ALA A 100 2.59 12.57 -1.44
CA ALA A 100 2.09 13.84 -0.93
C ALA A 100 0.64 13.76 -0.42
N LYS A 101 -0.21 12.99 -1.10
CA LYS A 101 -1.62 12.83 -0.70
C LYS A 101 -1.75 12.09 0.62
N ALA A 102 -1.00 11.01 0.82
CA ALA A 102 -1.00 10.29 2.09
C ALA A 102 -0.38 11.13 3.23
N GLN A 103 0.69 11.88 2.98
CA GLN A 103 1.26 12.82 3.94
C GLN A 103 0.23 13.86 4.39
N GLN A 104 -0.50 14.45 3.43
CA GLN A 104 -1.57 15.39 3.72
C GLN A 104 -2.71 14.72 4.50
N GLY A 105 -3.14 13.52 4.09
CA GLY A 105 -4.19 12.76 4.78
C GLY A 105 -3.86 12.46 6.24
N VAL A 106 -2.62 12.03 6.52
CA VAL A 106 -2.11 11.86 7.89
C VAL A 106 -2.16 13.19 8.64
N ALA A 107 -1.57 14.26 8.09
CA ALA A 107 -1.51 15.56 8.75
C ALA A 107 -2.91 16.12 9.06
N THR A 108 -3.85 15.98 8.13
CA THR A 108 -5.25 16.40 8.32
C THR A 108 -5.90 15.64 9.47
N ILE A 109 -5.84 14.31 9.47
CA ILE A 109 -6.50 13.51 10.50
C ILE A 109 -5.86 13.75 11.88
N GLU A 110 -4.53 13.76 11.96
CA GLU A 110 -3.83 14.05 13.22
C GLU A 110 -4.15 15.45 13.75
N GLY A 111 -4.25 16.44 12.85
CA GLY A 111 -4.70 17.79 13.19
C GLY A 111 -6.09 17.82 13.81
N ILE A 112 -7.05 17.09 13.25
CA ILE A 112 -8.40 16.97 13.79
C ILE A 112 -8.38 16.39 15.22
N TYR A 113 -7.65 15.30 15.45
CA TYR A 113 -7.54 14.71 16.79
C TYR A 113 -6.94 15.68 17.81
N LYS A 114 -5.88 16.41 17.42
CA LYS A 114 -5.23 17.43 18.26
C LYS A 114 -6.20 18.57 18.60
N GLN A 115 -6.95 19.08 17.61
CA GLN A 115 -7.96 20.13 17.82
C GLN A 115 -9.10 19.68 18.74
N MET A 116 -9.45 18.39 18.71
CA MET A 116 -10.44 17.80 19.62
C MET A 116 -9.90 17.53 21.03
N GLY A 117 -8.61 17.78 21.30
CA GLY A 117 -7.96 17.41 22.56
C GLY A 117 -7.91 15.89 22.80
N ARG A 118 -7.94 15.09 21.73
CA ARG A 118 -7.96 13.62 21.80
C ARG A 118 -6.60 13.03 21.37
N PRO A 119 -6.22 11.87 21.93
CA PRO A 119 -5.02 11.18 21.48
C PRO A 119 -5.18 10.70 20.03
N VAL A 120 -4.12 10.83 19.25
CA VAL A 120 -4.03 10.31 17.89
C VAL A 120 -3.99 8.77 17.95
N PRO A 121 -4.91 8.05 17.29
CA PRO A 121 -4.87 6.60 17.20
C PRO A 121 -3.56 6.10 16.57
N GLN A 122 -3.04 4.97 17.04
CA GLN A 122 -1.85 4.32 16.50
C GLN A 122 -2.21 3.36 15.36
#